data_AF-A0A961EJM6-F1
#
_entry.id   AF-A0A961EJM6-F1
#
_cell.length_a   1.000
_cell.length_b   1.000
_cell.length_c   1.000
_cell.angle_alpha   90.00
_cell.angle_beta   90.00
_cell.angle_gamma   90.00
#
_symmetry.space_group_name_H-M   'P 1'
#
loop_
_entity.id
_entity.type
_entity.pdbx_description
1 polymer ?
#
loop_
_entity_poly.entity_id
_entity_poly.type
_entity_poly.pdbx_seq_one_letter_code
_entity_poly.pdbx_strand_id
1 'polypeptide(L)'
;KLRSIRDVIPSVSKVVVFDGDGDGDWVMSLEDLEILGRQELERNPGVVDGRIDNLTPDRLSTLIYTSGTTGRPKGVRLPHSNWTYIGASVDAIRILGPDDLQYLWLPLSHVFGKMLLTIPLQIGFPTAIDGRIDKIVDNLAVVKPTFMGAAPRIFEKAHGKIAMMMEEEGG
;
A
#
# COMPACT_ATOMS: atom_id res chain seq x y z
N LYS A 1 13.17 6.49 -20.84
CA LYS A 1 13.92 7.18 -19.76
C LYS A 1 14.94 6.26 -19.06
N LEU A 2 14.60 5.05 -18.61
CA LEU A 2 15.59 4.17 -17.96
C LEU A 2 16.68 3.66 -18.92
N ARG A 3 16.34 3.35 -20.18
CA ARG A 3 17.32 2.93 -21.20
C ARG A 3 18.48 3.91 -21.37
N SER A 4 18.20 5.22 -21.36
CA SER A 4 19.24 6.25 -21.54
C SER A 4 20.19 6.40 -20.35
N ILE A 5 19.92 5.72 -19.23
CA ILE A 5 20.76 5.75 -18.03
C ILE A 5 21.24 4.36 -17.61
N ARG A 6 21.06 3.31 -18.44
CA ARG A 6 21.40 1.91 -18.10
C ARG A 6 22.84 1.77 -17.55
N ASP A 7 23.79 2.43 -18.21
CA ASP A 7 25.22 2.35 -17.87
C ASP A 7 25.55 2.94 -16.49
N VAL A 8 24.71 3.84 -15.95
CA VAL A 8 24.90 4.46 -14.63
C VAL A 8 24.07 3.79 -13.52
N ILE A 9 23.31 2.74 -13.84
CA ILE A 9 22.55 1.93 -12.86
C ILE A 9 22.88 0.43 -12.99
N PRO A 10 24.17 0.03 -12.92
CA PRO A 10 24.59 -1.35 -13.22
C PRO A 10 24.01 -2.41 -12.29
N SER A 11 23.50 -2.02 -11.10
CA SER A 11 22.82 -2.94 -10.18
C SER A 11 21.41 -3.33 -10.62
N VAL A 12 20.82 -2.67 -11.64
CA VAL A 12 19.49 -2.98 -12.14
C VAL A 12 19.58 -4.08 -13.21
N SER A 13 19.25 -5.31 -12.83
CA SER A 13 19.35 -6.48 -13.70
C SER A 13 18.21 -6.62 -14.71
N LYS A 14 17.00 -6.16 -14.35
CA LYS A 14 15.80 -6.19 -15.19
C LYS A 14 14.92 -4.97 -14.91
N VAL A 15 14.14 -4.58 -15.92
CA VAL A 15 13.07 -3.59 -15.81
C VAL A 15 11.76 -4.27 -16.19
N VAL A 16 10.79 -4.25 -15.29
CA VAL A 16 9.47 -4.85 -15.54
C VAL A 16 8.48 -3.71 -15.78
N VAL A 17 7.82 -3.73 -16.93
CA VAL A 17 6.75 -2.77 -17.25
C VAL A 17 5.40 -3.39 -16.94
N PHE A 18 4.53 -2.60 -16.31
CA PHE A 18 3.16 -3.03 -16.00
C PHE A 18 2.27 -2.96 -17.24
N ASP A 19 2.47 -1.92 -18.05
CA ASP A 19 1.75 -1.69 -19.31
C ASP A 19 2.74 -1.67 -20.48
N GLY A 20 2.42 -2.40 -21.54
CA GLY A 20 3.21 -2.48 -22.78
C GLY A 20 4.18 -3.66 -22.84
N ASP A 21 4.90 -3.73 -23.95
CA ASP A 21 5.75 -4.86 -24.29
C ASP A 21 7.19 -4.71 -23.81
N GLY A 22 7.84 -5.84 -23.57
CA GLY A 22 9.28 -5.93 -23.34
C GLY A 22 10.11 -5.63 -24.60
N ASP A 23 11.43 -5.53 -24.43
CA ASP A 23 12.38 -5.51 -25.55
C ASP A 23 13.08 -6.85 -25.80
N GLY A 24 12.62 -7.92 -25.12
CA GLY A 24 13.19 -9.26 -25.23
C GLY A 24 14.56 -9.43 -24.55
N ASP A 25 15.09 -8.38 -23.90
CA ASP A 25 16.34 -8.43 -23.14
C ASP A 25 16.16 -7.84 -21.74
N TRP A 26 16.44 -6.55 -21.56
CA TRP A 26 16.54 -5.91 -20.26
C TRP A 26 15.18 -5.48 -19.72
N VAL A 27 14.26 -5.14 -20.62
CA VAL A 27 12.89 -4.77 -20.32
C VAL A 27 11.97 -5.94 -20.65
N MET A 28 11.13 -6.34 -19.70
CA MET A 28 10.12 -7.37 -19.90
C MET A 28 8.75 -6.91 -19.42
N SER A 29 7.68 -7.50 -19.98
CA SER A 29 6.33 -7.24 -19.49
C SER A 29 6.10 -7.93 -18.13
N LEU A 30 5.07 -7.50 -17.41
CA LEU A 30 4.61 -8.20 -16.22
C LEU A 30 4.15 -9.63 -16.55
N GLU A 31 3.50 -9.83 -17.71
CA GLU A 31 3.07 -11.15 -18.18
C GLU A 31 4.25 -12.11 -18.38
N ASP A 32 5.32 -11.64 -19.01
CA ASP A 32 6.55 -12.43 -19.17
C ASP A 32 7.12 -12.86 -17.80
N LEU A 33 7.11 -11.95 -16.82
CA LEU A 33 7.59 -12.24 -15.47
C LEU A 33 6.71 -13.29 -14.78
N GLU A 34 5.39 -13.21 -14.96
CA GLU A 34 4.45 -14.19 -14.41
C GLU A 34 4.65 -15.57 -15.03
N ILE A 35 4.92 -15.65 -16.34
CA ILE A 35 5.27 -16.91 -17.03
C ILE A 35 6.52 -17.52 -16.39
N LEU A 36 7.59 -16.73 -16.20
CA LEU A 36 8.79 -17.19 -15.50
C LEU A 36 8.49 -17.66 -14.08
N GLY A 37 7.62 -16.95 -13.36
CA GLY A 37 7.18 -17.32 -12.02
C GLY A 37 6.47 -18.68 -12.00
N ARG A 38 5.57 -18.94 -12.94
CA ARG A 38 4.89 -20.24 -13.08
C ARG A 38 5.87 -21.38 -13.38
N GLN A 39 6.80 -21.15 -14.31
CA GLN A 39 7.83 -22.14 -14.64
C GLN A 39 8.75 -22.45 -13.46
N GLU A 40 9.11 -21.45 -12.66
CA GLU A 40 9.92 -21.66 -11.45
C GLU A 40 9.13 -22.40 -10.37
N LEU A 41 7.84 -22.12 -10.21
CA LEU A 41 6.96 -22.86 -9.29
C LEU A 41 6.81 -24.33 -9.71
N GLU A 42 6.68 -24.62 -11.01
CA GLU A 42 6.63 -26.01 -11.50
C GLU A 42 7.95 -26.75 -11.25
N ARG A 43 9.08 -26.08 -11.46
CA ARG A 43 10.41 -26.65 -11.23
C ARG A 43 10.77 -26.79 -9.75
N ASN A 44 10.26 -25.90 -8.91
CA ASN A 44 10.53 -25.85 -7.48
C ASN A 44 9.25 -25.45 -6.70
N PRO A 45 8.33 -26.40 -6.46
CA PRO A 45 7.05 -26.11 -5.81
C PRO A 45 7.18 -25.48 -4.42
N GLY A 46 8.26 -25.77 -3.69
CA GLY A 46 8.54 -25.23 -2.36
C GLY A 46 9.26 -23.88 -2.35
N VAL A 47 9.48 -23.23 -3.50
CA VAL A 47 10.29 -22.00 -3.57
C VAL A 47 9.69 -20.84 -2.77
N VAL A 48 8.36 -20.74 -2.71
CA VAL A 48 7.67 -19.67 -1.97
C VAL A 48 7.75 -19.94 -0.47
N ASP A 49 7.38 -21.13 -0.03
CA ASP A 49 7.43 -21.53 1.38
C ASP A 49 8.87 -21.42 1.91
N GLY A 50 9.84 -21.94 1.16
CA GLY A 50 11.25 -21.81 1.53
C GLY A 50 11.73 -20.35 1.61
N ARG A 51 11.18 -19.42 0.81
CA ARG A 51 11.49 -17.99 0.97
C ARG A 51 10.84 -17.42 2.22
N ILE A 52 9.60 -17.78 2.52
CA ILE A 52 8.85 -17.36 3.71
C ILE A 52 9.56 -17.84 4.97
N ASP A 53 9.96 -19.11 5.02
CA ASP A 53 10.66 -19.74 6.15
C ASP A 53 12.00 -19.07 6.46
N ASN A 54 12.64 -18.47 5.45
CA ASN A 54 13.89 -17.72 5.57
C ASN A 54 13.69 -16.22 5.81
N LEU A 55 12.47 -15.72 6.00
CA LEU A 55 12.23 -14.34 6.42
C LEU A 55 12.44 -14.19 7.92
N THR A 56 13.11 -13.12 8.31
CA THR A 56 13.27 -12.75 9.71
C THR A 56 12.59 -11.40 9.99
N PRO A 57 12.15 -11.14 11.24
CA PRO A 57 11.46 -9.89 11.58
C PRO A 57 12.30 -8.63 11.37
N ASP A 58 13.63 -8.71 11.39
CA ASP A 58 14.58 -7.61 11.18
C ASP A 58 14.90 -7.36 9.69
N ARG A 59 14.44 -8.23 8.78
CA ARG A 59 14.65 -8.05 7.35
C ARG A 59 13.93 -6.82 6.85
N LEU A 60 14.62 -5.99 6.07
CA LEU A 60 14.07 -4.76 5.48
C LEU A 60 12.86 -5.09 4.61
N SER A 61 11.72 -4.46 4.90
CA SER A 61 10.47 -4.70 4.18
C SER A 61 9.99 -3.48 3.39
N THR A 62 10.25 -2.26 3.88
CA THR A 62 9.72 -1.04 3.26
C THR A 62 10.70 0.12 3.44
N LEU A 63 10.78 0.99 2.42
CA LEU A 63 11.42 2.29 2.48
C LEU A 63 10.37 3.39 2.33
N ILE A 64 10.27 4.28 3.31
CA ILE A 64 9.42 5.47 3.23
C ILE A 64 10.32 6.70 3.11
N TYR A 65 10.17 7.47 2.03
CA TYR A 65 10.95 8.69 1.83
C TYR A 65 10.27 9.88 2.47
N THR A 66 11.02 10.67 3.24
CA THR A 66 10.54 11.90 3.86
C THR A 66 11.33 13.12 3.35
N SER A 67 10.70 14.30 3.40
CA SER A 67 11.39 15.57 3.17
C SER A 67 12.43 15.79 4.27
N GLY A 68 13.69 15.46 3.98
CA GLY A 68 14.78 15.72 4.90
C GLY A 68 14.94 17.23 5.11
N THR A 69 15.27 17.65 6.34
CA THR A 69 15.57 19.06 6.68
C THR A 69 16.72 19.66 5.87
N THR A 70 17.56 18.80 5.28
CA THR A 70 18.70 19.16 4.43
C THR A 70 18.34 19.26 2.93
N GLY A 71 17.05 19.28 2.58
CA GLY A 71 16.55 19.36 1.19
C GLY A 71 16.64 18.05 0.39
N ARG A 72 17.49 17.11 0.78
CA ARG A 72 17.57 15.77 0.20
C ARG A 72 16.60 14.81 0.91
N PRO A 73 15.72 14.10 0.18
CA PRO A 73 14.88 13.08 0.79
C PRO A 73 15.69 11.98 1.47
N LYS A 74 15.21 11.50 2.62
CA LYS A 74 15.84 10.39 3.37
C LYS A 74 14.90 9.20 3.37
N GLY A 75 15.43 8.01 3.07
CA GLY A 75 14.67 6.76 3.11
C GLY A 75 14.69 6.15 4.51
N VAL A 76 13.55 6.13 5.20
CA VAL A 76 13.37 5.44 6.47
C VAL A 76 13.26 3.94 6.20
N ARG A 77 14.15 3.16 6.81
CA ARG A 77 14.21 1.70 6.70
C ARG A 77 13.29 1.05 7.72
N LEU A 78 12.27 0.36 7.25
CA LEU A 78 11.27 -0.30 8.09
C LEU A 78 11.35 -1.82 7.89
N PRO A 79 11.89 -2.59 8.85
CA PRO A 79 11.83 -4.05 8.82
C PRO A 79 10.41 -4.61 9.01
N HIS A 80 10.23 -5.90 8.74
CA HIS A 80 8.92 -6.58 8.89
C HIS A 80 8.31 -6.41 10.29
N SER A 81 9.16 -6.46 11.32
CA SER A 81 8.78 -6.30 12.74
C SER A 81 8.04 -5.00 13.03
N ASN A 82 8.29 -3.90 12.31
CA ASN A 82 7.52 -2.67 12.50
C ASN A 82 6.04 -2.85 12.13
N TRP A 83 5.76 -3.59 11.07
CA TRP A 83 4.40 -3.80 10.57
C TRP A 83 3.64 -4.86 11.38
N THR A 84 4.32 -5.90 11.83
CA THR A 84 3.70 -6.88 12.72
C THR A 84 3.45 -6.29 14.11
N TYR A 85 4.38 -5.47 14.63
CA TYR A 85 4.20 -4.76 15.89
C TYR A 85 3.00 -3.82 15.85
N ILE A 86 2.82 -3.03 14.79
CA ILE A 86 1.69 -2.10 14.72
C ILE A 86 0.36 -2.83 14.63
N GLY A 87 0.29 -3.93 13.86
CA GLY A 87 -0.88 -4.80 13.83
C GLY A 87 -1.22 -5.33 15.23
N ALA A 88 -0.25 -5.97 15.89
CA ALA A 88 -0.43 -6.53 17.23
C ALA A 88 -0.77 -5.45 18.29
N SER A 89 -0.22 -4.25 18.16
CA SER A 89 -0.50 -3.14 19.09
C SER A 89 -1.94 -2.65 18.95
N VAL A 90 -2.46 -2.55 17.73
CA VAL A 90 -3.85 -2.13 17.49
C VAL A 90 -4.83 -3.21 17.97
N ASP A 91 -4.52 -4.48 17.67
CA ASP A 91 -5.29 -5.65 18.14
C ASP A 91 -5.38 -5.68 19.67
N ALA A 92 -4.25 -5.44 20.37
CA ALA A 92 -4.21 -5.40 21.83
C ALA A 92 -5.09 -4.31 22.46
N ILE A 93 -5.34 -3.19 21.76
CA ILE A 93 -6.21 -2.11 22.23
C ILE A 93 -7.70 -2.49 22.09
N ARG A 94 -8.04 -3.45 21.22
CA ARG A 94 -9.42 -3.94 20.98
C ARG A 94 -10.41 -2.85 20.56
N ILE A 95 -9.93 -1.86 19.80
CA ILE A 95 -10.77 -0.81 19.19
C ILE A 95 -11.30 -1.20 17.82
N LEU A 96 -10.73 -2.24 17.21
CA LEU A 96 -11.14 -2.79 15.92
C LEU A 96 -11.30 -4.31 16.07
N GLY A 97 -12.17 -4.90 15.26
CA GLY A 97 -12.41 -6.33 15.18
C GLY A 97 -12.73 -6.80 13.76
N PRO A 98 -12.92 -8.11 13.56
CA PRO A 98 -13.18 -8.69 12.23
C PRO A 98 -14.44 -8.15 11.52
N ASP A 99 -15.41 -7.65 12.30
CA ASP A 99 -16.67 -7.09 11.79
C ASP A 99 -16.54 -5.64 11.27
N ASP A 100 -15.36 -5.02 11.45
CA ASP A 100 -15.12 -3.69 10.93
C ASP A 100 -14.98 -3.66 9.40
N LEU A 101 -15.26 -2.51 8.80
CA LEU A 101 -14.99 -2.24 7.40
C LEU A 101 -14.17 -0.97 7.29
N GLN A 102 -12.93 -1.11 6.83
CA GLN A 102 -12.05 0.02 6.58
C GLN A 102 -12.32 0.63 5.20
N TYR A 103 -12.34 1.97 5.12
CA TYR A 103 -12.14 2.69 3.86
C TYR A 103 -10.75 3.32 3.81
N LEU A 104 -9.89 2.82 2.91
CA LEU A 104 -8.51 3.26 2.75
C LEU A 104 -8.32 4.07 1.47
N TRP A 105 -8.09 5.37 1.65
CA TRP A 105 -7.83 6.33 0.56
C TRP A 105 -6.44 6.97 0.63
N LEU A 106 -5.74 6.81 1.76
CA LEU A 106 -4.44 7.43 1.99
C LEU A 106 -3.37 6.83 1.06
N PRO A 107 -2.45 7.65 0.52
CA PRO A 107 -1.33 7.16 -0.28
C PRO A 107 -0.47 6.16 0.50
N LEU A 108 -0.13 5.04 -0.14
CA LEU A 108 0.72 4.00 0.45
C LEU A 108 2.20 4.40 0.53
N SER A 109 2.59 5.50 -0.13
CA SER A 109 3.90 6.14 0.01
C SER A 109 4.09 6.83 1.37
N HIS A 110 3.00 7.05 2.11
CA HIS A 110 3.04 7.61 3.46
C HIS A 110 2.86 6.51 4.51
N VAL A 111 3.58 6.61 5.63
CA VAL A 111 3.57 5.60 6.70
C VAL A 111 2.16 5.34 7.26
N PHE A 112 1.30 6.36 7.31
CA PHE A 112 -0.07 6.22 7.79
C PHE A 112 -0.91 5.31 6.89
N GLY A 113 -0.88 5.52 5.56
CA GLY A 113 -1.59 4.64 4.63
C GLY A 113 -1.03 3.22 4.66
N LYS A 114 0.29 3.08 4.75
CA LYS A 114 0.95 1.77 4.86
C LYS A 114 0.56 1.01 6.14
N MET A 115 0.49 1.70 7.28
CA MET A 115 0.02 1.11 8.54
C MET A 115 -1.41 0.56 8.41
N LEU A 116 -2.34 1.37 7.91
CA LEU A 116 -3.75 0.98 7.73
C LEU A 116 -3.92 -0.21 6.79
N LEU A 117 -3.03 -0.37 5.80
CA LEU A 117 -3.01 -1.54 4.94
C LEU A 117 -2.55 -2.82 5.68
N THR A 118 -1.69 -2.69 6.70
CA THR A 118 -1.10 -3.84 7.41
C THR A 118 -1.89 -4.33 8.61
N ILE A 119 -2.63 -3.45 9.30
CA ILE A 119 -3.48 -3.82 10.45
C ILE A 119 -4.47 -4.96 10.14
N PRO A 120 -5.22 -4.96 9.01
CA PRO A 120 -6.17 -6.05 8.73
C PRO A 120 -5.50 -7.41 8.56
N LEU A 121 -4.18 -7.47 8.28
CA LEU A 121 -3.46 -8.74 8.21
C LEU A 121 -3.31 -9.42 9.58
N GLN A 122 -3.35 -8.65 10.67
CA GLN A 122 -3.37 -9.16 12.04
C GLN A 122 -4.81 -9.45 12.51
N ILE A 123 -5.74 -8.51 12.28
CA ILE A 123 -7.07 -8.53 12.91
C ILE A 123 -8.12 -9.26 12.06
N GLY A 124 -8.00 -9.22 10.73
CA GLY A 124 -8.87 -9.96 9.81
C GLY A 124 -10.11 -9.22 9.28
N PHE A 125 -10.15 -7.88 9.31
CA PHE A 125 -11.26 -7.11 8.74
C PHE A 125 -11.07 -6.74 7.25
N PRO A 126 -12.16 -6.60 6.46
CA PRO A 126 -12.10 -6.13 5.08
C PRO A 126 -11.68 -4.66 4.94
N THR A 127 -11.05 -4.34 3.80
CA THR A 127 -10.69 -2.97 3.42
C THR A 127 -11.16 -2.65 2.01
N ALA A 128 -12.00 -1.62 1.88
CA ALA A 128 -12.32 -0.98 0.61
C ALA A 128 -11.25 0.07 0.27
N ILE A 129 -10.68 0.01 -0.94
CA ILE A 129 -9.57 0.88 -1.36
C ILE A 129 -10.02 1.77 -2.53
N ASP A 130 -9.90 3.08 -2.36
CA ASP A 130 -9.99 4.05 -3.45
C ASP A 130 -9.17 5.31 -3.13
N GLY A 131 -8.12 5.57 -3.90
CA GLY A 131 -7.21 6.70 -3.68
C GLY A 131 -7.71 8.05 -4.22
N ARG A 132 -8.88 8.10 -4.86
CA ARG A 132 -9.42 9.33 -5.46
C ARG A 132 -10.07 10.22 -4.40
N ILE A 133 -9.37 11.29 -4.02
CA ILE A 133 -9.76 12.20 -2.93
C ILE A 133 -11.10 12.88 -3.19
N ASP A 134 -11.41 13.20 -4.44
CA ASP A 134 -12.68 13.83 -4.86
C ASP A 134 -13.89 12.89 -4.70
N LYS A 135 -13.66 11.57 -4.67
CA LYS A 135 -14.70 10.54 -4.54
C LYS A 135 -14.96 10.06 -3.13
N ILE A 136 -14.21 10.54 -2.13
CA ILE A 136 -14.35 10.08 -0.74
C ILE A 136 -15.80 10.15 -0.25
N VAL A 137 -16.44 11.33 -0.31
CA VAL A 137 -17.81 11.50 0.21
C VAL A 137 -18.82 10.63 -0.52
N ASP A 138 -18.73 10.54 -1.85
CA ASP A 138 -19.63 9.73 -2.67
C ASP A 138 -19.45 8.23 -2.33
N ASN A 139 -18.20 7.79 -2.17
CA ASN A 139 -17.86 6.42 -1.81
C ASN A 139 -18.27 6.07 -0.38
N LEU A 140 -18.21 7.00 0.57
CA LEU A 140 -18.67 6.76 1.94
C LEU A 140 -20.16 6.43 2.00
N ALA A 141 -20.98 7.06 1.15
CA ALA A 141 -22.41 6.76 1.06
C ALA A 141 -22.69 5.33 0.53
N VAL A 142 -21.81 4.81 -0.32
CA VAL A 142 -21.94 3.46 -0.93
C VAL A 142 -21.32 2.39 -0.04
N VAL A 143 -20.05 2.56 0.35
CA VAL A 143 -19.27 1.59 1.11
C VAL A 143 -19.76 1.47 2.54
N LYS A 144 -20.22 2.57 3.14
CA LYS A 144 -20.64 2.65 4.55
C LYS A 144 -19.62 1.99 5.50
N PRO A 145 -18.34 2.41 5.46
CA PRO A 145 -17.32 1.81 6.32
C PRO A 145 -17.62 2.08 7.80
N THR A 146 -17.14 1.20 8.67
CA THR A 146 -17.20 1.43 10.12
C THR A 146 -16.13 2.42 10.57
N PHE A 147 -15.00 2.47 9.85
CA PHE A 147 -13.94 3.45 10.13
C PHE A 147 -13.12 3.83 8.89
N MET A 148 -12.46 4.99 8.97
CA MET A 148 -11.41 5.41 8.05
C MET A 148 -10.36 6.26 8.76
N GLY A 149 -9.09 6.06 8.43
CA GLY A 149 -8.03 6.97 8.86
C GLY A 149 -7.95 8.20 7.96
N ALA A 150 -7.81 9.38 8.54
CA ALA A 150 -7.62 10.61 7.77
C ALA A 150 -6.85 11.68 8.55
N ALA A 151 -6.25 12.63 7.82
CA ALA A 151 -5.73 13.85 8.41
C ALA A 151 -6.90 14.81 8.77
N PRO A 152 -6.77 15.67 9.80
CA PRO A 152 -7.87 16.52 10.28
C PRO A 152 -8.60 17.32 9.19
N ARG A 153 -7.84 17.91 8.26
CA ARG A 153 -8.36 18.72 7.15
C ARG A 153 -9.35 17.98 6.24
N ILE A 154 -9.30 16.66 6.19
CA ILE A 154 -10.21 15.85 5.37
C ILE A 154 -11.59 15.77 6.01
N PHE A 155 -11.65 15.66 7.35
CA PHE A 155 -12.92 15.71 8.08
C PHE A 155 -13.58 17.09 7.94
N GLU A 156 -12.81 18.17 7.95
CA GLU A 156 -13.32 19.53 7.70
C GLU A 156 -13.97 19.65 6.31
N LYS A 157 -13.33 19.11 5.27
CA LYS A 157 -13.87 19.13 3.90
C LYS A 157 -15.12 18.26 3.75
N ALA A 158 -15.14 17.07 4.37
CA ALA A 158 -16.29 16.18 4.34
C ALA A 158 -17.49 16.82 5.05
N HIS A 159 -17.28 17.39 6.24
CA HIS A 159 -18.31 18.13 6.98
C HIS A 159 -18.88 19.28 6.14
N GLY A 160 -18.03 20.09 5.50
CA GLY A 160 -18.50 21.19 4.64
C GLY A 160 -19.37 20.71 3.48
N LYS A 161 -19.01 19.59 2.82
CA LYS A 161 -19.81 19.03 1.72
C LYS A 161 -21.16 18.47 2.21
N ILE A 162 -21.18 17.79 3.35
CA ILE A 162 -22.43 17.26 3.94
C ILE A 162 -23.36 18.40 4.38
N ALA A 163 -22.83 19.43 5.03
CA ALA A 163 -23.61 20.60 5.45
C ALA A 163 -24.28 21.29 4.25
N MET A 164 -23.56 21.50 3.15
CA MET A 164 -24.13 22.07 1.92
C MET A 164 -25.22 21.17 1.32
N MET A 165 -25.03 19.85 1.29
CA MET A 165 -26.04 18.90 0.79
C MET A 165 -27.32 18.94 1.64
N MET A 166 -27.20 19.05 2.97
CA MET A 166 -28.35 19.16 3.87
C MET A 166 -29.10 20.50 3.70
N GLU A 167 -28.39 21.58 3.41
CA GLU A 167 -29.00 22.89 3.09
C GLU A 167 -29.73 22.86 1.72
N GLU A 168 -29.16 22.18 0.73
CA GLU A 168 -29.76 22.03 -0.61
C GLU A 168 -30.98 21.09 -0.63
N GLU A 169 -31.01 20.06 0.20
CA GLU A 169 -32.14 19.12 0.31
C GLU A 169 -33.29 19.64 1.19
N GLY A 170 -33.18 20.84 1.76
CA GLY A 170 -34.24 21.51 2.50
C GLY A 170 -34.52 20.86 3.85
N GLY A 171 -33.58 21.02 4.78
CA GLY A 171 -33.81 20.77 6.22
C GLY A 171 -34.92 21.61 6.82
#